data_AF-A0A3E4N333-F1
#
_entry.id   AF-A0A3E4N333-F1
#
_cell.length_a   1.000
_cell.length_b   1.000
_cell.length_c   1.000
_cell.angle_alpha   90.00
_cell.angle_beta   90.00
_cell.angle_gamma   90.00
#
_symmetry.space_group_name_H-M   'P 1'
#
loop_
_entity.id
_entity.type
_entity.pdbx_description
1 polymer ?
#
loop_
_entity_poly.entity_id
_entity_poly.type
_entity_poly.pdbx_seq_one_letter_code
_entity_poly.pdbx_strand_id
1 'polypeptide(L)'
;MEMNSGNRPLAGVEIRATGAASSDSDQEGQFVLSFVSSLPGDPLLLDGVYKKGFEMVNREKVDNWNLSSDAVLKIVLGRTEMIDALRKKYYQIGVSASEREYHAALVELETRRKLQRLTDEEYVRRVDSLSQVQVTLKRRLEVYAMRFARLNRDELERTEQQALELLDKGDMEGAIRLYESMHTDSVLAQRVAGRQAADADVQLLLPSLVHSFELMRQTGDVAGCDSVARLILEATREMAPRLTVTEWMWNSGKKESAIDRYGLLVKEAQTVAEVEQIEVSLQRCRQDVKWPKKIKEKLKLLEERILARRNWARIKENSWKNEK
;
A
#
# COMPACT_ATOMS: atom_id res chain seq x y z
N MET A 1 22.35 -23.39 17.31
CA MET A 1 20.93 -22.99 17.37
C MET A 1 20.43 -23.07 15.95
N GLU A 2 19.59 -24.05 15.60
CA GLU A 2 18.96 -24.06 14.28
C GLU A 2 18.08 -22.80 14.16
N MET A 3 18.40 -21.98 13.17
CA MET A 3 17.83 -20.63 12.99
C MET A 3 16.86 -20.55 11.81
N ASN A 4 16.77 -21.62 11.01
CA ASN A 4 15.94 -21.74 9.82
C ASN A 4 15.00 -22.95 10.05
N SER A 5 13.72 -22.79 9.76
CA SER A 5 12.72 -23.84 10.02
C SER A 5 12.67 -24.90 8.92
N GLY A 6 13.29 -24.61 7.78
CA GLY A 6 13.26 -25.40 6.55
C GLY A 6 11.94 -25.26 5.81
N ASN A 7 11.24 -24.12 5.93
CA ASN A 7 9.87 -23.93 5.48
C ASN A 7 8.90 -24.99 6.03
N ARG A 8 9.11 -25.47 7.25
CA ARG A 8 8.24 -26.49 7.84
C ARG A 8 6.85 -25.91 8.10
N PRO A 9 5.78 -26.55 7.62
CA PRO A 9 4.42 -26.10 7.91
C PRO A 9 4.10 -26.23 9.40
N LEU A 10 3.17 -25.40 9.87
CA LEU A 10 2.80 -25.34 11.28
C LEU A 10 1.29 -25.58 11.45
N ALA A 11 0.95 -26.74 11.99
CA ALA A 11 -0.42 -27.16 12.23
C ALA A 11 -1.02 -26.60 13.53
N GLY A 12 -2.35 -26.53 13.63
CA GLY A 12 -3.06 -26.10 14.84
C GLY A 12 -2.75 -24.66 15.26
N VAL A 13 -2.52 -23.78 14.28
CA VAL A 13 -2.47 -22.34 14.48
C VAL A 13 -3.90 -21.83 14.33
N GLU A 14 -4.40 -21.11 15.33
CA GLU A 14 -5.72 -20.49 15.26
C GLU A 14 -5.61 -19.14 14.54
N ILE A 15 -6.46 -18.92 13.52
CA ILE A 15 -6.54 -17.67 12.76
C ILE A 15 -7.95 -17.08 12.92
N ARG A 16 -8.01 -15.82 13.33
CA ARG A 16 -9.24 -15.04 13.50
C ARG A 16 -9.18 -13.77 12.66
N ALA A 17 -10.27 -13.49 11.95
CA ALA A 17 -10.41 -12.31 11.11
C ALA A 17 -11.82 -11.74 11.21
N THR A 18 -11.92 -10.41 11.14
CA THR A 18 -13.22 -9.74 11.13
C THR A 18 -14.00 -10.16 9.89
N GLY A 19 -15.26 -10.60 10.07
CA GLY A 19 -16.13 -10.97 8.95
C GLY A 19 -15.95 -12.39 8.42
N ALA A 20 -15.12 -13.22 9.06
CA ALA A 20 -15.00 -14.64 8.80
C ALA A 20 -15.10 -15.46 10.11
N ALA A 21 -15.51 -16.72 9.99
CA ALA A 21 -15.37 -17.66 11.09
C ALA A 21 -13.88 -17.96 11.33
N SER A 22 -13.49 -18.18 12.59
CA SER A 22 -12.14 -18.63 12.93
C SER A 22 -11.82 -19.97 12.27
N SER A 23 -10.58 -20.15 11.85
CA SER A 23 -10.08 -21.41 11.29
C SER A 23 -8.77 -21.79 11.95
N ASP A 24 -8.53 -23.09 12.09
CA ASP A 24 -7.22 -23.62 12.46
C ASP A 24 -6.45 -24.07 11.22
N SER A 25 -5.12 -24.03 11.28
CA SER A 25 -4.27 -24.63 10.26
C SER A 25 -4.23 -26.15 10.36
N ASP A 26 -4.22 -26.83 9.22
CA ASP A 26 -4.13 -28.30 9.12
C ASP A 26 -2.68 -28.82 9.27
N GLN A 27 -2.49 -30.13 9.07
CA GLN A 27 -1.17 -30.78 9.17
C GLN A 27 -0.15 -30.24 8.15
N GLU A 28 -0.62 -29.73 7.02
CA GLU A 28 0.19 -29.12 5.96
C GLU A 28 0.31 -27.59 6.15
N GLY A 29 -0.20 -27.05 7.27
CA GLY A 29 -0.15 -25.63 7.60
C GLY A 29 -1.12 -24.77 6.79
N GLN A 30 -2.07 -25.37 6.07
CA GLN A 30 -3.07 -24.66 5.28
C GLN A 30 -4.27 -24.28 6.13
N PHE A 31 -4.92 -23.17 5.80
CA PHE A 31 -6.13 -22.69 6.46
C PHE A 31 -7.04 -22.01 5.45
N VAL A 32 -8.34 -21.94 5.75
CA VAL A 32 -9.33 -21.29 4.87
C VAL A 32 -10.21 -20.38 5.69
N LEU A 33 -10.25 -19.10 5.32
CA LEU A 33 -11.19 -18.12 5.88
C LEU A 33 -12.26 -17.80 4.82
N SER A 34 -13.53 -17.96 5.20
CA SER A 34 -14.67 -17.68 4.31
C SER A 34 -15.33 -16.36 4.69
N PHE A 35 -15.31 -15.40 3.78
CA PHE A 35 -15.91 -14.07 3.94
C PHE A 35 -17.22 -13.98 3.15
N VAL A 36 -18.35 -13.85 3.84
CA VAL A 36 -19.69 -13.89 3.20
C VAL A 36 -20.08 -12.53 2.60
N SER A 37 -19.58 -11.43 3.15
CA SER A 37 -19.99 -10.07 2.81
C SER A 37 -18.86 -9.18 2.27
N SER A 38 -17.71 -9.78 1.92
CA SER A 38 -16.52 -9.05 1.44
C SER A 38 -16.24 -9.37 -0.02
N LEU A 39 -15.61 -8.45 -0.73
CA LEU A 39 -15.23 -8.57 -2.13
C LEU A 39 -13.71 -8.65 -2.29
N PRO A 40 -13.20 -9.25 -3.39
CA PRO A 40 -11.79 -9.12 -3.74
C PRO A 40 -11.36 -7.65 -3.81
N GLY A 41 -10.23 -7.33 -3.17
CA GLY A 41 -9.71 -5.98 -3.01
C GLY A 41 -10.02 -5.32 -1.66
N ASP A 42 -10.96 -5.86 -0.88
CA ASP A 42 -11.20 -5.39 0.49
C ASP A 42 -10.01 -5.71 1.41
N PRO A 43 -9.69 -4.85 2.40
CA PRO A 43 -8.60 -5.11 3.32
C PRO A 43 -8.90 -6.31 4.22
N LEU A 44 -7.89 -7.17 4.43
CA LEU A 44 -7.97 -8.24 5.42
C LEU A 44 -7.72 -7.66 6.81
N LEU A 45 -8.69 -7.82 7.71
CA LEU A 45 -8.57 -7.40 9.11
C LEU A 45 -8.41 -8.63 10.00
N LEU A 46 -7.17 -9.00 10.33
CA LEU A 46 -6.91 -10.08 11.29
C LEU A 46 -7.10 -9.61 12.73
N ASP A 47 -7.96 -10.30 13.47
CA ASP A 47 -8.19 -10.07 14.89
C ASP A 47 -7.09 -10.74 15.73
N GLY A 48 -6.58 -11.88 15.27
CA GLY A 48 -5.53 -12.60 15.97
C GLY A 48 -5.04 -13.85 15.23
N VAL A 49 -3.76 -14.15 15.44
CA VAL A 49 -3.15 -15.43 15.06
C VAL A 49 -2.49 -15.99 16.30
N TYR A 50 -2.93 -17.16 16.74
CA TYR A 50 -2.54 -17.72 18.02
C TYR A 50 -2.01 -19.14 17.91
N LYS A 51 -0.81 -19.34 18.47
CA LYS A 51 -0.28 -20.64 18.83
C LYS A 51 0.65 -20.48 20.01
N LYS A 52 0.49 -21.30 21.04
CA LYS A 52 1.31 -21.22 22.27
C LYS A 52 2.80 -21.36 21.94
N GLY A 53 3.59 -20.38 22.37
CA GLY A 53 5.05 -20.36 22.16
C GLY A 53 5.49 -19.81 20.80
N PHE A 54 4.57 -19.23 20.02
CA PHE A 54 4.88 -18.64 18.72
C PHE A 54 4.40 -17.18 18.65
N GLU A 55 5.10 -16.38 17.86
CA GLU A 55 4.69 -15.02 17.49
C GLU A 55 4.82 -14.80 15.98
N MET A 56 3.98 -13.90 15.46
CA MET A 56 3.99 -13.54 14.04
C MET A 56 5.16 -12.64 13.72
N VAL A 57 5.91 -13.02 12.69
CA VAL A 57 7.13 -12.30 12.28
C VAL A 57 6.92 -11.42 11.05
N ASN A 58 5.97 -11.74 10.18
CA ASN A 58 5.69 -10.99 8.95
C ASN A 58 4.46 -10.07 9.04
N ARG A 59 4.18 -9.53 10.23
CA ARG A 59 2.92 -8.80 10.53
C ARG A 59 2.63 -7.65 9.57
N GLU A 60 3.63 -6.87 9.19
CA GLU A 60 3.46 -5.76 8.24
C GLU A 60 2.96 -6.21 6.86
N LYS A 61 3.40 -7.37 6.36
CA LYS A 61 2.92 -7.92 5.08
C LYS A 61 1.47 -8.41 5.18
N VAL A 62 1.11 -8.93 6.36
CA VAL A 62 -0.23 -9.47 6.64
C VAL A 62 -1.25 -8.35 6.85
N ASP A 63 -0.88 -7.31 7.61
CA ASP A 63 -1.75 -6.16 7.92
C ASP A 63 -2.06 -5.32 6.67
N ASN A 64 -1.17 -5.31 5.67
CA ASN A 64 -1.36 -4.63 4.39
C ASN A 64 -1.96 -5.53 3.29
N TRP A 65 -2.45 -6.72 3.66
CA TRP A 65 -3.00 -7.68 2.70
C TRP A 65 -4.46 -7.34 2.34
N ASN A 66 -4.81 -7.52 1.07
CA ASN A 66 -6.19 -7.41 0.59
C ASN A 66 -6.71 -8.78 0.18
N LEU A 67 -8.01 -9.02 0.39
CA LEU A 67 -8.68 -10.24 -0.05
C LEU A 67 -8.53 -10.42 -1.56
N SER A 68 -8.24 -11.65 -1.97
CA SER A 68 -8.04 -12.02 -3.37
C SER A 68 -8.66 -13.39 -3.63
N SER A 69 -9.20 -13.60 -4.83
CA SER A 69 -9.70 -14.91 -5.25
C SER A 69 -8.58 -15.88 -5.61
N ASP A 70 -7.40 -15.36 -5.97
CA ASP A 70 -6.35 -16.14 -6.65
C ASP A 70 -5.02 -16.14 -5.89
N ALA A 71 -4.88 -15.30 -4.86
CA ALA A 71 -3.63 -15.15 -4.10
C ALA A 71 -3.71 -15.80 -2.72
N VAL A 72 -2.67 -16.55 -2.37
CA VAL A 72 -2.54 -17.21 -1.07
C VAL A 72 -1.79 -16.30 -0.10
N LEU A 73 -2.41 -16.02 1.04
CA LEU A 73 -1.74 -15.33 2.15
C LEU A 73 -0.77 -16.27 2.87
N LYS A 74 0.49 -15.86 3.00
CA LYS A 74 1.47 -16.55 3.84
C LYS A 74 1.58 -15.87 5.20
N ILE A 75 1.35 -16.62 6.28
CA ILE A 75 1.59 -16.18 7.65
C ILE A 75 2.81 -16.92 8.17
N VAL A 76 3.80 -16.19 8.69
CA VAL A 76 5.04 -16.75 9.21
C VAL A 76 5.08 -16.57 10.71
N LEU A 77 5.28 -17.69 11.41
CA LEU A 77 5.39 -17.75 12.87
C LEU A 77 6.78 -18.19 13.27
N GLY A 78 7.38 -17.48 14.21
CA GLY A 78 8.64 -17.86 14.84
C GLY A 78 8.43 -18.23 16.30
N ARG A 79 9.29 -19.11 16.83
CA ARG A 79 9.23 -19.47 18.25
C ARG A 79 9.61 -18.29 19.12
N THR A 80 8.78 -17.98 20.10
CA THR A 80 8.97 -16.81 20.99
C THR A 80 10.32 -16.89 21.70
N GLU A 81 10.73 -18.05 22.21
CA GLU A 81 12.02 -18.18 22.89
C GLU A 81 13.22 -17.90 21.98
N MET A 82 13.10 -18.22 20.69
CA MET A 82 14.16 -18.03 19.72
C MET A 82 14.26 -16.55 19.31
N ILE A 83 13.12 -15.90 19.09
CA ILE A 83 13.07 -14.47 18.78
C ILE A 83 13.60 -13.65 19.95
N ASP A 84 13.24 -14.00 21.18
CA ASP A 84 13.78 -13.35 22.37
C ASP A 84 15.30 -13.55 22.50
N ALA A 85 15.81 -14.75 22.21
CA ALA A 85 17.24 -15.03 22.21
C ALA A 85 17.99 -14.21 21.14
N LEU A 86 17.44 -14.12 19.92
CA LEU A 86 17.99 -13.31 18.83
C LEU A 86 17.97 -11.82 19.18
N ARG A 87 16.85 -11.30 19.71
CA ARG A 87 16.74 -9.91 20.17
C ARG A 87 17.82 -9.59 21.19
N LYS A 88 18.02 -10.45 22.19
CA LYS A 88 19.09 -10.28 23.20
C LYS A 88 20.47 -10.31 22.59
N LYS A 89 20.76 -11.27 21.70
CA LYS A 89 22.03 -11.38 20.98
C LYS A 89 22.35 -10.09 20.22
N TYR A 90 21.41 -9.63 19.40
CA TYR A 90 21.62 -8.47 18.53
C TYR A 90 21.72 -7.17 19.32
N TYR A 91 20.93 -7.03 20.39
CA TYR A 91 21.06 -5.91 21.30
C TYR A 91 22.44 -5.87 21.96
N GLN A 92 22.93 -7.00 22.47
CA GLN A 92 24.26 -7.10 23.08
C GLN A 92 25.38 -6.76 22.10
N ILE A 93 25.30 -7.26 20.86
CA ILE A 93 26.27 -6.91 19.80
C ILE A 93 26.30 -5.39 19.59
N GLY A 94 25.13 -4.77 19.44
CA GLY A 94 25.03 -3.33 19.24
C GLY A 94 25.58 -2.53 20.42
N VAL A 95 25.28 -2.93 21.66
CA VAL A 95 25.80 -2.28 22.87
C VAL A 95 27.32 -2.41 22.95
N SER A 96 27.87 -3.62 22.77
CA SER A 96 29.32 -3.84 22.84
C SER A 96 30.10 -3.15 21.72
N ALA A 97 29.53 -3.00 20.51
CA ALA A 97 30.14 -2.21 19.45
C ALA A 97 30.13 -0.70 19.80
N SER A 98 28.96 -0.19 20.17
CA SER A 98 28.76 1.21 20.54
C SER A 98 29.59 1.65 21.76
N GLU A 99 29.77 0.79 22.77
CA GLU A 99 30.59 1.10 23.93
C GLU A 99 32.08 1.16 23.58
N ARG A 100 32.55 0.28 22.68
CA ARG A 100 33.94 0.31 22.19
C ARG A 100 34.22 1.58 21.40
N GLU A 101 33.33 1.97 20.50
CA GLU A 101 33.46 3.19 19.70
C GLU A 101 33.41 4.45 20.58
N TYR A 102 32.48 4.50 21.53
CA TYR A 102 32.38 5.60 22.49
C TYR A 102 33.66 5.75 23.32
N HIS A 103 34.20 4.64 23.85
CA HIS A 103 35.43 4.68 24.62
C HIS A 103 36.64 5.12 23.78
N ALA A 104 36.77 4.62 22.55
CA ALA A 104 37.83 5.03 21.63
C ALA A 104 37.76 6.54 21.33
N ALA A 105 36.56 7.07 21.07
CA ALA A 105 36.35 8.50 20.82
C ALA A 105 36.67 9.36 22.05
N LEU A 106 36.32 8.91 23.27
CA LEU A 106 36.70 9.60 24.50
C LEU A 106 38.22 9.67 24.68
N VAL A 107 38.93 8.55 24.51
CA VAL A 107 40.39 8.50 24.62
C VAL A 107 41.05 9.44 23.60
N GLU A 108 40.52 9.52 22.38
CA GLU A 108 41.00 10.45 21.36
C GLU A 108 40.78 11.91 21.77
N LEU A 109 39.59 12.26 22.27
CA LEU A 109 39.29 13.61 22.75
C LEU A 109 40.20 14.01 23.92
N GLU A 110 40.44 13.10 24.87
CA GLU A 110 41.37 13.32 25.97
C GLU A 110 42.80 13.54 25.49
N THR A 111 43.25 12.76 24.50
CA THR A 111 44.59 12.89 23.92
C THR A 111 44.75 14.24 23.22
N ARG A 112 43.75 14.68 22.46
CA ARG A 112 43.75 15.99 21.79
C ARG A 112 43.74 17.14 22.80
N ARG A 113 43.00 17.01 23.91
CA ARG A 113 43.01 17.96 25.03
C ARG A 113 44.39 18.06 25.67
N LYS A 114 45.04 16.92 25.97
CA LYS A 114 46.41 16.88 26.55
C LYS A 114 47.45 17.50 25.62
N LEU A 115 47.28 17.36 24.31
CA LEU A 115 48.14 17.99 23.28
C LEU A 115 47.83 19.47 23.03
N GLN A 116 46.96 20.11 23.85
CA GLN A 116 46.50 21.50 23.70
C GLN A 116 45.91 21.82 22.32
N ARG A 117 45.41 20.80 21.60
CA ARG A 117 44.73 20.95 20.30
C ARG A 117 43.24 21.22 20.44
N LEU A 118 42.76 21.37 21.68
CA LEU A 118 41.37 21.53 22.05
C LEU A 118 41.31 22.40 23.30
N THR A 119 40.37 23.35 23.35
CA THR A 119 40.09 24.08 24.59
C THR A 119 39.25 23.22 25.54
N ASP A 120 39.26 23.55 26.83
CA ASP A 120 38.44 22.85 27.82
C ASP A 120 36.93 22.96 27.50
N GLU A 121 36.48 24.12 27.01
CA GLU A 121 35.10 24.34 26.60
C GLU A 121 34.71 23.49 25.38
N GLU A 122 35.60 23.39 24.39
CA GLU A 122 35.38 22.53 23.21
C GLU A 122 35.37 21.04 23.58
N TYR A 123 36.17 20.64 24.57
CA TYR A 123 36.23 19.26 25.05
C TYR A 123 34.91 18.88 25.69
N VAL A 124 34.40 19.70 26.63
CA VAL A 124 33.12 19.47 27.31
C VAL A 124 31.98 19.37 26.29
N ARG A 125 31.89 20.32 25.36
CA ARG A 125 30.85 20.30 24.30
C ARG A 125 30.89 19.02 23.45
N ARG A 126 32.09 18.54 23.10
CA ARG A 126 32.24 17.32 22.28
C ARG A 126 31.90 16.05 23.08
N VAL A 127 32.25 15.99 24.35
CA VAL A 127 31.87 14.87 25.24
C VAL A 127 30.35 14.83 25.46
N ASP A 128 29.71 15.98 25.64
CA ASP A 128 28.25 16.08 25.75
C ASP A 128 27.56 15.61 24.47
N SER A 129 28.05 16.09 23.31
CA SER A 129 27.54 15.67 22.01
C SER A 129 27.70 14.15 21.78
N LEU A 130 28.86 13.60 22.12
CA LEU A 130 29.14 12.17 22.00
C LEU A 130 28.20 11.34 22.91
N SER A 131 27.92 11.83 24.12
CA SER A 131 27.01 11.19 25.06
C SER A 131 25.56 11.22 24.57
N GLN A 132 25.14 12.32 23.93
CA GLN A 132 23.80 12.43 23.33
C GLN A 132 23.61 11.48 22.14
N VAL A 133 24.64 11.31 21.31
CA VAL A 133 24.65 10.33 20.23
C VAL A 133 24.51 8.92 20.79
N GLN A 134 25.24 8.60 21.87
CA GLN A 134 25.18 7.30 22.54
C GLN A 134 23.77 6.97 23.06
N VAL A 135 23.09 7.93 23.69
CA VAL A 135 21.71 7.75 24.18
C VAL A 135 20.74 7.49 23.01
N THR A 136 20.90 8.24 21.92
CA THR A 136 20.06 8.10 20.73
C THR A 136 20.27 6.74 20.06
N LEU A 137 21.54 6.31 19.93
CA LEU A 137 21.89 5.02 19.37
C LEU A 137 21.30 3.88 20.22
N LYS A 138 21.45 3.92 21.56
CA LYS A 138 20.86 2.91 22.47
C LYS A 138 19.35 2.74 22.30
N ARG A 139 18.60 3.84 22.09
CA ARG A 139 17.16 3.78 21.81
C ARG A 139 16.85 3.10 20.47
N ARG A 140 17.64 3.41 19.43
CA ARG A 140 17.49 2.78 18.10
C ARG A 140 17.85 1.29 18.12
N LEU A 141 18.88 0.91 18.89
CA LEU A 141 19.35 -0.47 19.00
C LEU A 141 18.24 -1.43 19.45
N GLU A 142 17.43 -1.03 20.42
CA GLU A 142 16.33 -1.87 20.93
C GLU A 142 15.28 -2.15 19.84
N VAL A 143 14.89 -1.10 19.11
CA VAL A 143 13.94 -1.20 18.00
C VAL A 143 14.50 -2.09 16.88
N TYR A 144 15.75 -1.88 16.48
CA TYR A 144 16.34 -2.63 15.37
C TYR A 144 16.69 -4.07 15.74
N ALA A 145 17.14 -4.33 16.96
CA ALA A 145 17.34 -5.70 17.45
C ALA A 145 16.03 -6.50 17.38
N MET A 146 14.91 -5.87 17.71
CA MET A 146 13.59 -6.47 17.58
C MET A 146 13.19 -6.72 16.11
N ARG A 147 13.48 -5.78 15.19
CA ARG A 147 13.20 -5.96 13.76
C ARG A 147 14.04 -7.07 13.14
N PHE A 148 15.35 -7.08 13.37
CA PHE A 148 16.25 -8.12 12.87
C PHE A 148 15.92 -9.51 13.42
N ALA A 149 15.44 -9.60 14.67
CA ALA A 149 15.04 -10.87 15.27
C ALA A 149 13.81 -11.50 14.60
N ARG A 150 13.01 -10.71 13.87
CA ARG A 150 11.80 -11.15 13.15
C ARG A 150 12.02 -11.35 11.64
N LEU A 151 13.24 -11.19 11.14
CA LEU A 151 13.51 -11.54 9.75
C LEU A 151 13.32 -13.03 9.51
N ASN A 152 12.57 -13.37 8.46
CA ASN A 152 12.35 -14.76 8.08
C ASN A 152 13.63 -15.33 7.44
N ARG A 153 14.37 -16.14 8.19
CA ARG A 153 15.63 -16.75 7.73
C ARG A 153 15.48 -17.77 6.60
N ASP A 154 14.25 -18.22 6.33
CA ASP A 154 13.95 -19.14 5.24
C ASP A 154 13.73 -18.40 3.91
N GLU A 155 13.48 -17.09 3.97
CA GLU A 155 13.15 -16.23 2.83
C GLU A 155 13.85 -14.87 2.93
N LEU A 156 15.15 -14.89 3.25
CA LEU A 156 15.94 -13.66 3.29
C LEU A 156 16.17 -13.14 1.88
N GLU A 157 15.85 -11.88 1.67
CA GLU A 157 16.33 -11.16 0.51
C GLU A 157 17.86 -10.95 0.63
N ARG A 158 18.53 -10.80 -0.51
CA ARG A 158 20.00 -10.64 -0.57
C ARG A 158 20.50 -9.50 0.32
N THR A 159 19.74 -8.41 0.41
CA THR A 159 20.06 -7.23 1.21
C THR A 159 19.79 -7.44 2.71
N GLU A 160 18.74 -8.19 3.07
CA GLU A 160 18.49 -8.60 4.47
C GLU A 160 19.61 -9.52 4.97
N GLN A 161 20.07 -10.43 4.11
CA GLN A 161 21.22 -11.29 4.40
C GLN A 161 22.49 -10.46 4.64
N GLN A 162 22.76 -9.47 3.79
CA GLN A 162 23.89 -8.54 3.98
C GLN A 162 23.78 -7.74 5.27
N ALA A 163 22.58 -7.28 5.64
CA ALA A 163 22.37 -6.55 6.89
C ALA A 163 22.64 -7.46 8.11
N LEU A 164 22.19 -8.72 8.08
CA LEU A 164 22.47 -9.69 9.13
C LEU A 164 23.97 -10.04 9.22
N GLU A 165 24.67 -10.12 8.09
CA GLU A 165 26.12 -10.34 8.08
C GLU A 165 26.90 -9.18 8.70
N LEU A 166 26.50 -7.93 8.42
CA LEU A 166 27.09 -6.74 9.07
C LEU A 166 26.87 -6.81 10.58
N LEU A 167 25.67 -7.18 10.99
CA LEU A 167 25.33 -7.32 12.39
C LEU A 167 26.13 -8.43 13.07
N ASP A 168 26.29 -9.61 12.46
CA ASP A 168 27.12 -10.69 12.99
C ASP A 168 28.62 -10.33 13.06
N LYS A 169 29.09 -9.40 12.22
CA LYS A 169 30.45 -8.81 12.28
C LYS A 169 30.59 -7.70 13.34
N GLY A 170 29.49 -7.27 13.95
CA GLY A 170 29.45 -6.18 14.92
C GLY A 170 29.26 -4.79 14.33
N ASP A 171 29.05 -4.65 13.01
CA ASP A 171 28.71 -3.38 12.35
C ASP A 171 27.19 -3.17 12.40
N MET A 172 26.71 -2.79 13.58
CA MET A 172 25.28 -2.56 13.82
C MET A 172 24.76 -1.32 13.07
N GLU A 173 25.54 -0.24 13.01
CA GLU A 173 25.08 0.96 12.30
C GLU A 173 25.01 0.75 10.79
N GLY A 174 25.96 0.02 10.20
CA GLY A 174 25.92 -0.40 8.81
C GLY A 174 24.71 -1.27 8.51
N ALA A 175 24.41 -2.23 9.39
CA ALA A 175 23.21 -3.07 9.28
C ALA A 175 21.92 -2.22 9.33
N ILE A 176 21.82 -1.28 10.28
CA ILE A 176 20.66 -0.38 10.41
C ILE A 176 20.48 0.47 9.16
N ARG A 177 21.55 1.13 8.68
CA ARG A 177 21.48 1.98 7.49
C ARG A 177 21.04 1.19 6.25
N LEU A 178 21.59 -0.01 6.07
CA LEU A 178 21.23 -0.88 4.95
C LEU A 178 19.75 -1.28 5.05
N TYR A 179 19.28 -1.66 6.23
CA TYR A 179 17.88 -2.03 6.47
C TYR A 179 16.91 -0.84 6.28
N GLU A 180 17.27 0.36 6.74
CA GLU A 180 16.49 1.60 6.56
C GLU A 180 16.38 2.02 5.10
N SER A 181 17.46 1.84 4.32
CA SER A 181 17.47 2.15 2.89
C SER A 181 16.49 1.31 2.08
N MET A 182 16.12 0.12 2.59
CA MET A 182 15.11 -0.75 1.99
C MET A 182 13.67 -0.31 2.34
N HIS A 183 13.45 0.22 3.55
CA HIS A 183 12.11 0.39 4.13
C HIS A 183 11.61 1.84 4.13
N THR A 184 12.39 2.82 3.68
CA THR A 184 11.99 4.23 3.69
C THR A 184 12.24 4.90 2.33
N ASP A 185 11.17 5.40 1.72
CA ASP A 185 11.07 6.33 0.58
C ASP A 185 11.56 5.89 -0.80
N SER A 186 12.66 5.15 -0.95
CA SER A 186 13.24 4.87 -2.28
C SER A 186 12.41 3.91 -3.14
N VAL A 187 11.92 2.81 -2.57
CA VAL A 187 11.09 1.83 -3.29
C VAL A 187 9.70 2.40 -3.59
N LEU A 188 9.13 3.16 -2.66
CA LEU A 188 7.88 3.88 -2.88
C LEU A 188 8.04 4.94 -3.97
N ALA A 189 9.11 5.74 -3.94
CA ALA A 189 9.42 6.71 -4.99
C ALA A 189 9.63 6.04 -6.35
N GLN A 190 10.32 4.90 -6.41
CA GLN A 190 10.53 4.14 -7.63
C GLN A 190 9.22 3.55 -8.18
N ARG A 191 8.34 3.03 -7.30
CA ARG A 191 7.01 2.54 -7.70
C ARG A 191 6.10 3.68 -8.15
N VAL A 192 6.15 4.84 -7.50
CA VAL A 192 5.41 6.04 -7.91
C VAL A 192 5.93 6.54 -9.25
N ALA A 193 7.25 6.61 -9.46
CA ALA A 193 7.84 6.99 -10.74
C ALA A 193 7.49 5.99 -11.85
N GLY A 194 7.54 4.68 -11.57
CA GLY A 194 7.11 3.64 -12.51
C GLY A 194 5.62 3.73 -12.85
N ARG A 195 4.76 4.04 -11.88
CA ARG A 195 3.33 4.30 -12.11
C ARG A 195 3.12 5.54 -12.97
N GLN A 196 3.84 6.64 -12.71
CA GLN A 196 3.74 7.86 -13.51
C GLN A 196 4.18 7.63 -14.96
N ALA A 197 5.22 6.83 -15.18
CA ALA A 197 5.64 6.42 -16.52
C ALA A 197 4.56 5.58 -17.22
N ALA A 198 4.00 4.57 -16.53
CA ALA A 198 2.91 3.75 -17.07
C ALA A 198 1.65 4.58 -17.38
N ASP A 199 1.28 5.52 -16.51
CA ASP A 199 0.16 6.44 -16.73
C ASP A 199 0.41 7.32 -17.97
N ALA A 200 1.65 7.78 -18.21
CA ALA A 200 2.03 8.55 -19.39
C ALA A 200 1.96 7.72 -20.68
N ASP A 201 2.42 6.47 -20.65
CA ASP A 201 2.35 5.55 -21.80
C ASP A 201 0.88 5.25 -22.17
N VAL A 202 0.02 5.05 -21.17
CA VAL A 202 -1.42 4.82 -21.38
C VAL A 202 -2.10 6.05 -21.99
N GLN A 203 -1.70 7.27 -21.59
CA GLN A 203 -2.19 8.50 -22.21
C GLN A 203 -1.79 8.63 -23.69
N LEU A 204 -0.59 8.18 -24.07
CA LEU A 204 -0.16 8.14 -25.48
C LEU A 204 -1.00 7.18 -26.32
N LEU A 205 -1.48 6.08 -25.73
CA LEU A 205 -2.30 5.08 -26.40
C LEU A 205 -3.78 5.45 -26.48
N LEU A 206 -4.25 6.37 -25.62
CA LEU A 206 -5.66 6.75 -25.51
C LEU A 206 -6.29 7.17 -26.85
N PRO A 207 -5.67 8.02 -27.71
CA PRO A 207 -6.26 8.37 -29.01
C PRO A 207 -6.46 7.15 -29.91
N SER A 208 -5.53 6.19 -29.88
CA SER A 208 -5.61 4.95 -30.66
C SER A 208 -6.72 4.03 -30.12
N LEU A 209 -6.89 3.96 -28.79
CA LEU A 209 -7.97 3.20 -28.17
C LEU A 209 -9.34 3.80 -28.51
N VAL A 210 -9.50 5.12 -28.41
CA VAL A 210 -10.74 5.81 -28.79
C VAL A 210 -11.05 5.60 -30.26
N HIS A 211 -10.06 5.71 -31.14
CA HIS A 211 -10.22 5.45 -32.57
C HIS A 211 -10.65 4.00 -32.86
N SER A 212 -9.98 3.02 -32.24
CA SER A 212 -10.34 1.60 -32.35
C SER A 212 -11.76 1.34 -31.86
N PHE A 213 -12.15 1.97 -30.75
CA PHE A 213 -13.49 1.86 -30.19
C PHE A 213 -14.56 2.38 -31.15
N GLU A 214 -14.32 3.54 -31.78
CA GLU A 214 -15.23 4.12 -32.78
C GLU A 214 -15.36 3.24 -34.02
N LEU A 215 -14.25 2.69 -34.51
CA LEU A 215 -14.24 1.77 -35.65
C LEU A 215 -15.05 0.50 -35.35
N MET A 216 -14.79 -0.14 -34.20
CA MET A 216 -15.53 -1.32 -33.75
C MET A 216 -17.02 -1.02 -33.64
N ARG A 217 -17.37 0.16 -33.10
CA ARG A 217 -18.76 0.62 -32.99
C ARG A 217 -19.44 0.74 -34.35
N GLN A 218 -18.74 1.26 -35.36
CA GLN A 218 -19.26 1.37 -36.73
C GLN A 218 -19.45 0.00 -37.38
N THR A 219 -18.55 -0.94 -37.11
CA THR A 219 -18.63 -2.32 -37.64
C THR A 219 -19.63 -3.22 -36.90
N GLY A 220 -20.17 -2.78 -35.76
CA GLY A 220 -21.10 -3.55 -34.95
C GLY A 220 -20.44 -4.63 -34.08
N ASP A 221 -19.11 -4.59 -33.88
CA ASP A 221 -18.39 -5.52 -33.01
C ASP A 221 -18.61 -5.15 -31.53
N VAL A 222 -19.66 -5.71 -30.95
CA VAL A 222 -20.04 -5.44 -29.56
C VAL A 222 -18.98 -5.92 -28.55
N ALA A 223 -18.37 -7.08 -28.81
CA ALA A 223 -17.38 -7.69 -27.91
C ALA A 223 -16.04 -6.92 -27.94
N GLY A 224 -15.63 -6.45 -29.13
CA GLY A 224 -14.50 -5.55 -29.31
C GLY A 224 -14.73 -4.22 -28.59
N CYS A 225 -15.90 -3.58 -28.81
CA CYS A 225 -16.27 -2.36 -28.12
C CYS A 225 -16.23 -2.51 -26.59
N ASP A 226 -16.77 -3.59 -26.04
CA ASP A 226 -16.75 -3.85 -24.59
C ASP A 226 -15.34 -4.02 -24.02
N SER A 227 -14.44 -4.60 -24.80
CA SER A 227 -13.06 -4.82 -24.40
C SER A 227 -12.28 -3.50 -24.40
N VAL A 228 -12.40 -2.72 -25.47
CA VAL A 228 -11.72 -1.42 -25.57
C VAL A 228 -12.35 -0.37 -24.65
N ALA A 229 -13.66 -0.43 -24.42
CA ALA A 229 -14.38 0.41 -23.45
C ALA A 229 -13.76 0.33 -22.05
N ARG A 230 -13.46 -0.89 -21.57
CA ARG A 230 -12.83 -1.07 -20.26
C ARG A 230 -11.47 -0.39 -20.19
N LEU A 231 -10.65 -0.57 -21.22
CA LEU A 231 -9.33 0.06 -21.31
C LEU A 231 -9.44 1.59 -21.32
N ILE A 232 -10.37 2.18 -22.07
CA ILE A 232 -10.59 3.64 -22.07
C ILE A 232 -11.01 4.15 -20.68
N LEU A 233 -11.89 3.44 -20.00
CA LEU A 233 -12.39 3.83 -18.67
C LEU A 233 -11.32 3.77 -17.57
N GLU A 234 -10.30 2.93 -17.76
CA GLU A 234 -9.11 2.82 -16.90
C GLU A 234 -8.03 3.83 -17.29
N ALA A 235 -7.88 4.08 -18.60
CA ALA A 235 -6.81 4.89 -19.17
C ALA A 235 -6.93 6.38 -18.91
N THR A 236 -8.15 6.90 -18.77
CA THR A 236 -8.36 8.35 -18.63
C THR A 236 -9.35 8.74 -17.56
N ARG A 237 -9.10 9.91 -16.99
CA ARG A 237 -10.05 10.63 -16.12
C ARG A 237 -10.88 11.65 -16.88
N GLU A 238 -10.53 11.95 -18.13
CA GLU A 238 -11.26 12.90 -18.97
C GLU A 238 -12.72 12.50 -19.15
N MET A 239 -13.60 13.48 -19.09
CA MET A 239 -15.04 13.23 -19.10
C MET A 239 -15.54 12.74 -20.46
N ALA A 240 -15.05 13.32 -21.57
CA ALA A 240 -15.57 13.05 -22.90
C ALA A 240 -15.41 11.58 -23.39
N PRO A 241 -14.22 10.95 -23.29
CA PRO A 241 -14.08 9.54 -23.68
C PRO A 241 -14.91 8.60 -22.79
N ARG A 242 -15.00 8.91 -21.49
CA ARG A 242 -15.76 8.12 -20.52
C ARG A 242 -17.27 8.22 -20.76
N LEU A 243 -17.77 9.39 -21.13
CA LEU A 243 -19.17 9.58 -21.55
C LEU A 243 -19.45 8.80 -22.83
N THR A 244 -18.55 8.85 -23.81
CA THR A 244 -18.70 8.10 -25.08
C THR A 244 -18.87 6.60 -24.85
N VAL A 245 -18.06 6.03 -23.95
CA VAL A 245 -18.19 4.62 -23.54
C VAL A 245 -19.48 4.38 -22.76
N THR A 246 -19.88 5.30 -21.87
CA THR A 246 -21.10 5.15 -21.07
C THR A 246 -22.36 5.19 -21.93
N GLU A 247 -22.40 6.06 -22.94
CA GLU A 247 -23.46 6.12 -23.96
C GLU A 247 -23.53 4.81 -24.77
N TRP A 248 -22.38 4.24 -25.12
CA TRP A 248 -22.33 2.93 -25.78
C TRP A 248 -22.89 1.81 -24.91
N MET A 249 -22.52 1.76 -23.62
CA MET A 249 -23.06 0.77 -22.68
C MET A 249 -24.59 0.88 -22.61
N TRP A 250 -25.12 2.09 -22.67
CA TRP A 250 -26.56 2.32 -22.73
C TRP A 250 -27.18 1.73 -24.00
N ASN A 251 -26.63 2.08 -25.16
CA ASN A 251 -27.15 1.72 -26.48
C ASN A 251 -27.01 0.21 -26.77
N SER A 252 -25.98 -0.44 -26.25
CA SER A 252 -25.75 -1.89 -26.36
C SER A 252 -26.65 -2.74 -25.44
N GLY A 253 -27.56 -2.10 -24.69
CA GLY A 253 -28.53 -2.79 -23.84
C GLY A 253 -28.11 -2.97 -22.38
N LYS A 254 -26.88 -2.58 -22.00
CA LYS A 254 -26.36 -2.62 -20.62
C LYS A 254 -26.79 -1.40 -19.81
N LYS A 255 -28.09 -1.11 -19.82
CA LYS A 255 -28.67 0.13 -19.28
C LYS A 255 -28.45 0.29 -17.77
N GLU A 256 -28.55 -0.78 -16.98
CA GLU A 256 -28.27 -0.71 -15.54
C GLU A 256 -26.81 -0.34 -15.26
N SER A 257 -25.86 -0.98 -15.95
CA SER A 257 -24.44 -0.68 -15.83
C SER A 257 -24.09 0.73 -16.30
N ALA A 258 -24.76 1.22 -17.35
CA ALA A 258 -24.60 2.60 -17.82
C ALA A 258 -25.08 3.61 -16.76
N ILE A 259 -26.22 3.38 -16.11
CA ILE A 259 -26.74 4.24 -15.03
C ILE A 259 -25.77 4.25 -13.84
N ASP A 260 -25.27 3.08 -13.44
CA ASP A 260 -24.30 2.98 -12.35
C ASP A 260 -23.00 3.73 -12.69
N ARG A 261 -22.56 3.66 -13.96
CA ARG A 261 -21.39 4.41 -14.44
C ARG A 261 -21.62 5.92 -14.46
N TYR A 262 -22.78 6.39 -14.94
CA TYR A 262 -23.14 7.80 -14.81
C TYR A 262 -23.12 8.27 -13.35
N GLY A 263 -23.60 7.45 -12.41
CA GLY A 263 -23.53 7.74 -10.98
C GLY A 263 -22.10 7.95 -10.48
N LEU A 264 -21.14 7.16 -10.96
CA LEU A 264 -19.72 7.34 -10.64
C LEU A 264 -19.16 8.63 -11.25
N LEU A 265 -19.47 8.94 -12.51
CA LEU A 265 -19.04 10.17 -13.18
C LEU A 265 -19.54 11.42 -12.44
N VAL A 266 -20.80 11.42 -11.97
CA VAL A 266 -21.37 12.50 -11.16
C VAL A 266 -20.61 12.67 -9.85
N LYS A 267 -20.25 11.56 -9.18
CA LYS A 267 -19.48 11.62 -7.94
C LYS A 267 -18.09 12.22 -8.15
N GLU A 268 -17.45 11.90 -9.28
CA GLU A 268 -16.08 12.33 -9.59
C GLU A 268 -16.01 13.76 -10.16
N ALA A 269 -17.06 14.23 -10.85
CA ALA A 269 -17.11 15.56 -11.46
C ALA A 269 -16.80 16.66 -10.44
N GLN A 270 -15.87 17.57 -10.76
CA GLN A 270 -15.39 18.63 -9.87
C GLN A 270 -15.93 20.01 -10.23
N THR A 271 -16.38 20.19 -11.47
CA THR A 271 -16.82 21.47 -12.04
C THR A 271 -18.27 21.42 -12.48
N VAL A 272 -18.92 22.58 -12.58
CA VAL A 272 -20.29 22.68 -13.10
C VAL A 272 -20.36 22.18 -14.56
N ALA A 273 -19.34 22.51 -15.36
CA ALA A 273 -19.26 22.10 -16.77
C ALA A 273 -19.22 20.57 -16.95
N GLU A 274 -18.49 19.84 -16.11
CA GLU A 274 -18.47 18.37 -16.14
C GLU A 274 -19.84 17.78 -15.80
N VAL A 275 -20.53 18.36 -14.80
CA VAL A 275 -21.88 17.91 -14.42
C VAL A 275 -22.89 18.16 -15.54
N GLU A 276 -22.76 19.28 -16.25
CA GLU A 276 -23.58 19.60 -17.44
C GLU A 276 -23.32 18.62 -18.60
N GLN A 277 -22.06 18.27 -18.89
CA GLN A 277 -21.73 17.27 -19.91
C GLN A 277 -22.37 15.92 -19.60
N ILE A 278 -22.33 15.50 -18.33
CA ILE A 278 -22.97 14.25 -17.88
C ILE A 278 -24.50 14.31 -18.07
N GLU A 279 -25.13 15.42 -17.69
CA GLU A 279 -26.58 15.57 -17.82
C GLU A 279 -27.01 15.55 -19.30
N VAL A 280 -26.30 16.28 -20.18
CA VAL A 280 -26.57 16.31 -21.62
C VAL A 280 -26.45 14.91 -22.23
N SER A 281 -25.39 14.18 -21.88
CA SER A 281 -25.18 12.80 -22.33
C SER A 281 -26.32 11.88 -21.87
N LEU A 282 -26.69 11.94 -20.59
CA LEU A 282 -27.79 11.15 -20.03
C LEU A 282 -29.14 11.46 -20.71
N GLN A 283 -29.43 12.72 -21.04
CA GLN A 283 -30.64 13.11 -21.76
C GLN A 283 -30.68 12.54 -23.18
N ARG A 284 -29.53 12.49 -23.87
CA ARG A 284 -29.43 11.90 -25.22
C ARG A 284 -29.78 10.41 -25.21
N CYS A 285 -29.32 9.67 -24.20
CA CYS A 285 -29.62 8.24 -24.04
C CYS A 285 -31.10 7.94 -23.71
N ARG A 286 -31.84 8.92 -23.19
CA ARG A 286 -33.21 8.74 -22.65
C ARG A 286 -34.34 8.88 -23.66
N GLN A 287 -34.06 9.10 -24.94
CA GLN A 287 -35.09 9.34 -25.95
C GLN A 287 -36.04 8.14 -26.19
N ASP A 288 -35.72 6.96 -25.66
CA ASP A 288 -36.58 5.76 -25.66
C ASP A 288 -37.69 5.84 -24.58
N VAL A 289 -38.92 5.41 -24.93
CA VAL A 289 -40.15 5.86 -24.22
C VAL A 289 -40.73 4.83 -23.21
N LYS A 290 -40.21 3.60 -23.11
CA LYS A 290 -40.75 2.58 -22.17
C LYS A 290 -39.68 1.88 -21.33
N TRP A 291 -39.75 2.10 -20.02
CA TRP A 291 -38.76 1.60 -19.05
C TRP A 291 -39.35 0.72 -17.95
N PRO A 292 -38.64 -0.35 -17.54
CA PRO A 292 -38.92 -1.08 -16.30
C PRO A 292 -38.92 -0.15 -15.08
N LYS A 293 -39.76 -0.46 -14.08
CA LYS A 293 -39.90 0.33 -12.85
C LYS A 293 -38.56 0.55 -12.13
N LYS A 294 -37.75 -0.51 -12.03
CA LYS A 294 -36.40 -0.49 -11.42
C LYS A 294 -35.45 0.52 -12.10
N ILE A 295 -35.48 0.60 -13.43
CA ILE A 295 -34.65 1.54 -14.20
C ILE A 295 -35.13 2.98 -13.98
N LYS A 296 -36.46 3.21 -13.93
CA LYS A 296 -37.03 4.53 -13.63
C LYS A 296 -36.64 5.04 -12.24
N GLU A 297 -36.66 4.18 -11.24
CA GLU A 297 -36.25 4.52 -9.87
C GLU A 297 -34.77 4.88 -9.79
N LYS A 298 -33.88 4.06 -10.39
CA LYS A 298 -32.44 4.38 -10.44
C LYS A 298 -32.16 5.69 -11.18
N LEU A 299 -32.88 5.96 -12.27
CA LEU A 299 -32.74 7.20 -13.03
C LEU A 299 -33.16 8.43 -12.21
N LYS A 300 -34.27 8.34 -11.47
CA LYS A 300 -34.71 9.42 -10.60
C LYS A 300 -33.66 9.75 -9.53
N LEU A 301 -33.08 8.72 -8.90
CA LEU A 301 -32.01 8.90 -7.92
C LEU A 301 -30.76 9.54 -8.54
N LEU A 302 -30.42 9.17 -9.79
CA LEU A 302 -29.31 9.76 -10.51
C LEU A 302 -29.54 11.25 -10.81
N GLU A 303 -30.75 11.64 -11.21
CA GLU A 303 -31.10 13.07 -11.42
C GLU A 303 -30.96 13.89 -10.13
N GLU A 304 -31.45 13.37 -9.01
CA GLU A 304 -31.30 14.02 -7.70
C GLU A 304 -29.82 14.21 -7.35
N ARG A 305 -28.97 13.21 -7.65
CA ARG A 305 -27.51 13.29 -7.47
C ARG A 305 -26.85 14.31 -8.39
N ILE A 306 -27.26 14.39 -9.66
CA ILE A 306 -26.77 15.39 -10.62
C ILE A 306 -27.07 16.79 -10.11
N LEU A 307 -28.31 17.04 -9.66
CA LEU A 307 -28.72 18.32 -9.11
C LEU A 307 -27.91 18.69 -7.86
N ALA A 308 -27.76 17.74 -6.93
CA ALA A 308 -26.97 17.94 -5.71
C ALA A 308 -25.50 18.25 -6.03
N ARG A 309 -24.89 17.52 -6.97
CA ARG A 309 -23.50 17.74 -7.38
C ARG A 309 -23.31 19.08 -8.08
N ARG A 310 -24.24 19.48 -8.96
CA ARG A 310 -24.25 20.80 -9.62
C ARG A 310 -24.26 21.91 -8.59
N ASN A 311 -25.15 21.83 -7.60
CA ASN A 311 -25.24 22.83 -6.53
C ASN A 311 -23.93 22.91 -5.72
N TRP A 312 -23.36 21.77 -5.36
CA TRP A 312 -22.06 21.71 -4.68
C TRP A 312 -20.94 22.35 -5.50
N ALA A 313 -20.84 22.02 -6.80
CA ALA A 313 -19.81 22.54 -7.69
C ALA A 313 -19.94 24.07 -7.86
N ARG A 314 -21.18 24.56 -8.01
CA ARG A 314 -21.47 25.99 -8.08
C ARG A 314 -21.06 26.74 -6.80
N ILE A 315 -21.33 26.17 -5.63
CA ILE A 315 -20.90 26.76 -4.34
C ILE A 315 -19.37 26.81 -4.26
N LYS A 316 -18.70 25.71 -4.62
CA LYS A 316 -17.23 25.62 -4.63
C LYS A 316 -16.59 26.67 -5.55
N GLU A 317 -17.09 26.78 -6.79
CA GLU A 317 -16.58 27.76 -7.77
C GLU A 317 -16.81 29.22 -7.34
N ASN A 318 -17.96 29.52 -6.73
CA ASN A 318 -18.26 30.86 -6.22
C ASN A 318 -17.43 31.22 -4.99
N SER A 319 -17.15 30.25 -4.10
CA SER A 319 -16.27 30.45 -2.94
C SER A 319 -14.87 30.87 -3.38
N TRP A 320 -14.33 30.26 -4.43
CA TRP A 320 -13.00 30.56 -4.96
C TRP A 320 -12.90 31.91 -5.70
N LYS A 321 -14.03 32.43 -6.19
CA LYS A 321 -14.09 33.76 -6.83
C LYS A 321 -14.15 34.91 -5.81
N ASN A 322 -14.62 34.65 -4.60
CA ASN A 322 -14.76 35.66 -3.54
C ASN A 322 -13.50 35.76 -2.63
N GLU A 323 -12.50 34.90 -2.84
CA GLU A 323 -11.21 34.91 -2.13
C GLU A 323 -10.06 35.57 -2.93
N LYS A 324 -10.34 36.13 -4.11
CA LYS A 324 -9.39 36.93 -4.92
C LYS A 324 -9.77 38.39 -4.94
#